data_AF-A0A1B7YU39-F1
#
_entry.id   AF-A0A1B7YU39-F1
#
_cell.length_a   1.000
_cell.length_b   1.000
_cell.length_c   1.000
_cell.angle_alpha   90.00
_cell.angle_beta   90.00
_cell.angle_gamma   90.00
#
_symmetry.space_group_name_H-M   'P 1'
#
loop_
_entity.id
_entity.type
_entity.pdbx_description
1 polymer ?
#
loop_
_entity_poly.entity_id
_entity_poly.type
_entity_poly.pdbx_seq_one_letter_code
_entity_poly.pdbx_strand_id
1 'polypeptide(L)'
;MAFHEGITAELNTRYNAPRVRTVLVNQGYTKTPLFTGYQQGVEFILPALEPETVADAIVKQVLSGESGQIVLPAYGNMLTALRAFPHWYQHKLRGESKKLMANFSGRQVVKDVEGFYQKRGKGVEGEQERPEESTVLVAEPIPGRSGIE
;
A
#
# COMPACT_ATOMS: atom_id res chain seq x y z
N MET A 1 5.71 7.15 12.00
CA MET A 1 7.10 7.32 12.48
C MET A 1 7.23 6.89 13.94
N ALA A 2 6.48 7.46 14.88
CA ALA A 2 6.56 7.12 16.31
C ALA A 2 6.59 5.61 16.64
N PHE A 3 5.69 4.81 16.04
CA PHE A 3 5.69 3.36 16.27
C PHE A 3 6.98 2.67 15.78
N HIS A 4 7.44 3.00 14.57
CA HIS A 4 8.65 2.42 13.98
C HIS A 4 9.90 2.79 14.78
N GLU A 5 10.01 4.03 15.22
CA GLU A 5 11.13 4.50 16.05
C GLU A 5 11.12 3.84 17.44
N GLY A 6 9.93 3.76 18.06
CA GLY A 6 9.74 3.10 19.36
C GLY A 6 10.12 1.63 19.33
N ILE A 7 9.56 0.85 18.40
CA ILE A 7 9.86 -0.58 18.31
C ILE A 7 11.33 -0.84 17.97
N THR A 8 11.96 0.00 17.14
CA THR A 8 13.39 -0.11 16.82
C THR A 8 14.24 0.12 18.07
N ALA A 9 13.89 1.11 18.90
CA ALA A 9 14.58 1.35 20.16
C ALA A 9 14.37 0.21 21.16
N GLU A 10 13.15 -0.32 21.26
CA GLU A 10 12.81 -1.45 22.14
C GLU A 10 13.55 -2.73 21.76
N LEU A 11 13.66 -3.05 20.47
CA LEU A 11 14.39 -4.23 20.00
C LEU A 11 15.85 -4.21 20.46
N ASN A 12 16.49 -3.04 20.40
CA ASN A 12 17.88 -2.89 20.84
C ASN A 12 18.00 -2.84 22.37
N THR A 13 17.15 -2.09 23.05
CA THR A 13 17.30 -1.80 24.49
C THR A 13 16.63 -2.82 25.42
N ARG A 14 15.40 -3.25 25.10
CA ARG A 14 14.58 -4.13 25.96
C ARG A 14 14.76 -5.60 25.63
N TYR A 15 14.82 -5.94 24.35
CA TYR A 15 14.84 -7.33 23.88
C TYR A 15 16.24 -7.84 23.51
N ASN A 16 17.26 -6.97 23.53
CA ASN A 16 18.64 -7.29 23.15
C ASN A 16 18.73 -8.06 21.82
N ALA A 17 17.94 -7.62 20.84
CA ALA A 17 17.75 -8.27 19.55
C ALA A 17 18.33 -7.41 18.40
N PRO A 18 19.66 -7.18 18.36
CA PRO A 18 20.28 -6.27 17.39
C PRO A 18 20.27 -6.79 15.93
N ARG A 19 19.89 -8.06 15.73
CA ARG A 19 19.79 -8.69 14.41
C ARG A 19 18.44 -8.47 13.74
N VAL A 20 17.43 -7.97 14.48
CA VAL A 20 16.12 -7.64 13.92
C VAL A 20 16.22 -6.26 13.26
N ARG A 21 16.08 -6.21 11.94
CA ARG A 21 16.10 -4.97 11.16
C ARG A 21 14.67 -4.52 10.89
N THR A 22 14.46 -3.21 10.99
CA THR A 22 13.16 -2.57 10.81
C THR A 22 13.26 -1.57 9.68
N VAL A 23 12.27 -1.58 8.78
CA VAL A 23 12.21 -0.69 7.63
C VAL A 23 10.86 0.01 7.59
N LEU A 24 10.87 1.33 7.48
CA LEU A 24 9.67 2.14 7.28
C LEU A 24 9.55 2.55 5.82
N VAL A 25 8.48 2.12 5.16
CA VAL A 25 8.17 2.53 3.78
C VAL A 25 7.15 3.66 3.83
N ASN A 26 7.55 4.84 3.35
CA ASN A 26 6.70 6.02 3.18
C ASN A 26 6.58 6.32 1.68
N GLN A 27 5.69 5.62 1.00
CA GLN A 27 5.35 5.86 -0.39
C GLN A 27 4.25 6.91 -0.51
N GLY A 28 4.38 7.77 -1.51
CA GLY A 28 3.35 8.69 -1.97
C GLY A 28 2.34 7.99 -2.87
N TYR A 29 1.59 8.79 -3.63
CA TYR A 29 0.60 8.27 -4.55
C TYR A 29 1.23 7.30 -5.58
N THR A 30 0.68 6.08 -5.62
CA THR A 30 1.09 5.00 -6.51
C THR A 30 -0.10 4.61 -7.39
N LYS A 31 0.13 4.39 -8.68
CA LYS A 31 -0.91 4.09 -9.69
C LYS A 31 -1.39 2.64 -9.62
N THR A 32 -1.97 2.25 -8.49
CA THR A 32 -2.59 0.93 -8.34
C THR A 32 -4.10 1.01 -8.59
N PRO A 33 -4.76 -0.11 -8.94
CA PRO A 33 -6.22 -0.17 -9.04
C PRO A 33 -6.96 0.28 -7.75
N LEU A 34 -6.28 0.25 -6.60
CA LEU A 34 -6.81 0.72 -5.32
C LEU A 34 -7.06 2.24 -5.32
N PHE A 35 -6.29 3.01 -6.10
CA PHE A 35 -6.38 4.47 -6.14
C PHE A 35 -6.98 5.01 -7.44
N THR A 36 -7.91 4.26 -8.04
CA THR A 36 -8.64 4.73 -9.22
C THR A 36 -9.44 5.99 -8.90
N GLY A 37 -9.27 7.02 -9.74
CA GLY A 37 -9.91 8.32 -9.57
C GLY A 37 -9.29 9.25 -8.50
N TYR A 38 -8.15 8.87 -7.92
CA TYR A 38 -7.31 9.81 -7.16
C TYR A 38 -6.58 10.77 -8.11
N GLN A 39 -6.64 12.07 -7.84
CA GLN A 39 -5.96 13.08 -8.65
C GLN A 39 -5.06 13.94 -7.76
N GLN A 40 -3.74 13.77 -7.89
CA GLN A 40 -2.77 14.47 -7.05
C GLN A 40 -2.66 15.97 -7.39
N GLY A 41 -2.89 16.36 -8.65
CA GLY A 41 -2.89 17.77 -9.09
C GLY A 41 -1.55 18.50 -9.05
N VAL A 42 -0.48 17.89 -8.55
CA VAL A 42 0.87 18.47 -8.39
C VAL A 42 1.97 17.56 -8.94
N GLU A 43 1.76 17.02 -10.14
CA GLU A 43 2.60 15.98 -10.76
C GLU A 43 4.06 16.40 -10.98
N PHE A 44 4.32 17.70 -11.13
CA PHE A 44 5.68 18.24 -11.25
C PHE A 44 6.52 18.11 -9.96
N ILE A 45 5.88 18.28 -8.79
CA ILE A 45 6.58 18.28 -7.49
C ILE A 45 6.55 16.88 -6.87
N LEU A 46 5.38 16.24 -6.96
CA LEU A 46 5.15 14.88 -6.51
C LEU A 46 4.65 14.09 -7.73
N PRO A 47 5.55 13.39 -8.45
CA PRO A 47 5.11 12.54 -9.54
C PRO A 47 4.34 11.34 -8.99
N ALA A 48 3.40 10.84 -9.79
CA ALA A 48 2.74 9.57 -9.49
C ALA A 48 3.73 8.41 -9.69
N LEU A 49 3.81 7.51 -8.72
CA LEU A 49 4.72 6.37 -8.76
C LEU A 49 4.07 5.18 -9.45
N GLU A 50 4.84 4.44 -10.24
CA GLU A 50 4.43 3.10 -10.70
C GLU A 50 4.69 2.07 -9.58
N PRO A 51 3.86 1.02 -9.47
CA PRO A 51 4.03 -0.01 -8.43
C PRO A 51 5.38 -0.71 -8.51
N GLU A 52 5.90 -0.91 -9.72
CA GLU A 52 7.21 -1.51 -9.97
C GLU A 52 8.34 -0.71 -9.30
N THR A 53 8.29 0.64 -9.42
CA THR A 53 9.29 1.52 -8.81
C THR A 53 9.29 1.42 -7.28
N VAL A 54 8.10 1.28 -6.69
CA VAL A 54 7.96 1.11 -5.23
C VAL A 54 8.46 -0.26 -4.81
N ALA A 55 8.13 -1.31 -5.56
CA ALA A 55 8.58 -2.67 -5.31
C ALA A 55 10.12 -2.77 -5.38
N ASP A 56 10.75 -2.22 -6.42
CA ASP A 56 12.20 -2.20 -6.59
C ASP A 56 12.90 -1.51 -5.41
N ALA A 57 12.37 -0.37 -4.96
CA ALA A 57 12.92 0.34 -3.81
C ALA A 57 12.84 -0.48 -2.51
N ILE A 58 11.70 -1.18 -2.29
CA ILE A 58 11.52 -2.07 -1.14
C ILE A 58 12.49 -3.24 -1.22
N VAL A 59 12.55 -3.93 -2.36
CA VAL A 59 13.44 -5.08 -2.56
C VAL A 59 14.90 -4.67 -2.35
N LYS A 60 15.32 -3.54 -2.91
CA LYS A 60 16.66 -3.00 -2.71
C LYS A 60 16.97 -2.75 -1.23
N GLN A 61 16.04 -2.18 -0.47
CA GLN A 61 16.23 -1.96 0.97
C GLN A 61 16.30 -3.27 1.73
N VAL A 62 15.44 -4.25 1.42
CA VAL A 62 15.49 -5.57 2.05
C VAL A 62 16.82 -6.27 1.78
N LEU A 63 17.28 -6.26 0.52
CA LEU A 63 18.54 -6.89 0.11
C LEU A 63 19.77 -6.17 0.66
N SER A 64 19.68 -4.88 1.01
CA SER A 64 20.77 -4.17 1.69
C SER A 64 21.06 -4.74 3.09
N GLY A 65 20.08 -5.37 3.74
CA GLY A 65 20.21 -5.90 5.10
C GLY A 65 20.29 -4.81 6.19
N GLU A 66 19.99 -3.56 5.86
CA GLU A 66 20.06 -2.42 6.77
C GLU A 66 18.67 -1.95 7.23
N SER A 67 18.57 -1.52 8.49
CA SER A 67 17.39 -0.79 8.98
C SER A 67 17.35 0.59 8.34
N GLY A 68 16.16 1.11 8.03
CA GLY A 68 16.07 2.40 7.36
C GLY A 68 14.65 2.92 7.13
N GLN A 69 14.58 4.06 6.47
CA GLN A 69 13.33 4.62 5.98
C GLN A 69 13.43 4.87 4.47
N ILE A 70 12.42 4.43 3.74
CA ILE A 70 12.29 4.65 2.30
C ILE A 70 11.23 5.74 2.13
N VAL A 71 11.57 6.83 1.45
CA VAL A 71 10.64 7.92 1.13
C VAL A 71 10.56 8.08 -0.37
N LEU A 72 9.37 7.84 -0.94
CA LEU A 72 9.11 7.93 -2.38
C LEU A 72 7.89 8.84 -2.61
N PRO A 73 7.91 9.77 -3.57
CA PRO A 73 9.06 10.25 -4.34
C PRO A 73 10.08 10.96 -3.42
N ALA A 74 11.33 11.12 -3.87
CA ALA A 74 12.41 11.70 -3.06
C ALA A 74 12.07 13.11 -2.49
N TYR A 75 11.30 13.91 -3.24
CA TYR A 75 10.80 15.21 -2.81
C TYR A 75 9.69 15.15 -1.74
N GLY A 76 9.16 13.96 -1.44
CA GLY A 76 8.18 13.76 -0.37
C GLY A 76 8.69 14.20 1.01
N ASN A 77 10.01 14.22 1.22
CA ASN A 77 10.61 14.77 2.44
C ASN A 77 10.28 16.26 2.66
N MET A 78 10.02 17.04 1.61
CA MET A 78 9.60 18.44 1.74
C MET A 78 8.26 18.59 2.48
N LEU A 79 7.38 17.57 2.42
CA LEU A 79 6.12 17.58 3.17
C LEU A 79 6.35 17.56 4.69
N THR A 80 7.52 17.13 5.16
CA THR A 80 7.84 17.21 6.59
C THR A 80 7.96 18.66 7.06
N ALA A 81 8.41 19.57 6.19
CA ALA A 81 8.48 21.01 6.47
C ALA A 81 7.09 21.62 6.69
N LEU A 82 6.01 20.97 6.24
CA LEU A 82 4.64 21.40 6.54
C LEU A 82 4.39 21.50 8.07
N ARG A 83 5.07 20.67 8.87
CA ARG A 83 4.97 20.71 10.33
C ARG A 83 5.53 22.00 10.95
N ALA A 84 6.40 22.73 10.24
CA ALA A 84 6.96 23.98 10.73
C ALA A 84 6.00 25.18 10.55
N PHE A 85 4.94 25.06 9.77
CA PHE A 85 3.97 26.14 9.56
C PHE A 85 2.97 26.27 10.72
N PRO A 86 2.32 27.43 10.91
CA PRO A 86 1.29 27.62 11.91
C PRO A 86 0.13 26.61 11.80
N HIS A 87 -0.44 26.22 12.94
CA HIS A 87 -1.48 25.18 13.00
C HIS A 87 -2.71 25.46 12.13
N TRP A 88 -3.17 26.71 12.06
CA TRP A 88 -4.33 27.09 11.24
C TRP A 88 -4.10 26.80 9.75
N TYR A 89 -2.87 27.01 9.26
CA TYR A 89 -2.49 26.78 7.87
C TYR A 89 -2.44 25.29 7.57
N GLN A 90 -1.81 24.52 8.46
CA GLN A 90 -1.76 23.07 8.34
C GLN A 90 -3.18 22.46 8.34
N HIS A 91 -4.06 22.96 9.21
CA HIS A 91 -5.44 22.46 9.31
C HIS A 91 -6.22 22.75 8.02
N LYS A 92 -6.10 23.97 7.48
CA LYS A 92 -6.74 24.34 6.21
C LYS A 92 -6.24 23.46 5.07
N LEU A 93 -4.93 23.30 4.93
CA LEU A 93 -4.34 22.45 3.88
C LEU A 93 -4.82 21.00 3.97
N ARG A 94 -4.83 20.41 5.17
CA ARG A 94 -5.35 19.04 5.36
C ARG A 94 -6.83 18.92 5.02
N GLY A 95 -7.64 19.95 5.30
CA GLY A 95 -9.04 19.99 4.89
C GLY A 95 -9.24 20.07 3.37
N GLU A 96 -8.39 20.82 2.69
CA GLU A 96 -8.41 20.95 1.22
C GLU A 96 -7.98 19.67 0.49
N SER A 97 -7.17 18.81 1.13
CA SER A 97 -6.76 17.50 0.58
C SER A 97 -7.93 16.61 0.16
N LYS A 98 -9.16 16.85 0.65
CA LYS A 98 -10.37 16.12 0.19
C LYS A 98 -10.58 16.19 -1.33
N LYS A 99 -10.15 17.30 -1.96
CA LYS A 99 -10.28 17.51 -3.40
C LYS A 99 -9.51 16.47 -4.22
N LEU A 100 -8.42 15.93 -3.67
CA LEU A 100 -7.61 14.90 -4.30
C LEU A 100 -8.36 13.56 -4.44
N MET A 101 -9.41 13.35 -3.64
CA MET A 101 -10.20 12.12 -3.61
C MET A 101 -11.60 12.29 -4.23
N ALA A 102 -11.85 13.36 -4.98
CA ALA A 102 -13.19 13.68 -5.49
C ALA A 102 -13.82 12.56 -6.35
N ASN A 103 -13.00 11.85 -7.14
CA ASN A 103 -13.45 10.75 -8.00
C ASN A 103 -12.98 9.38 -7.50
N PHE A 104 -12.50 9.29 -6.25
CA PHE A 104 -11.89 8.08 -5.73
C PHE A 104 -12.89 6.93 -5.65
N SER A 105 -12.67 5.90 -6.48
CA SER A 105 -13.36 4.63 -6.41
C SER A 105 -12.46 3.69 -5.62
N GLY A 106 -12.75 3.56 -4.32
CA GLY A 106 -11.93 2.77 -3.40
C GLY A 106 -11.99 1.27 -3.67
N ARG A 107 -11.81 0.45 -2.62
CA ARG A 107 -11.84 -1.02 -2.73
C ARG A 107 -13.14 -1.48 -3.40
N GLN A 108 -13.01 -1.98 -4.63
CA GLN A 108 -14.12 -2.61 -5.34
C GLN A 108 -14.29 -4.03 -4.79
N VAL A 109 -15.23 -4.20 -3.87
CA VAL A 109 -15.63 -5.53 -3.41
C VAL A 109 -16.50 -6.15 -4.49
N VAL A 110 -16.05 -7.27 -5.05
CA VAL A 110 -16.83 -8.07 -5.99
C VAL A 110 -18.11 -8.50 -5.28
N LYS A 111 -19.26 -7.95 -5.69
CA LYS A 111 -20.56 -8.21 -5.06
C LYS A 111 -21.08 -9.62 -5.34
N ASP A 112 -20.64 -10.22 -6.44
CA ASP A 112 -20.99 -11.58 -6.86
C ASP A 112 -19.72 -12.41 -7.01
N VAL A 113 -19.29 -13.01 -5.89
CA VAL A 113 -18.07 -13.82 -5.82
C VAL A 113 -18.22 -15.10 -6.64
N GLU A 114 -19.40 -15.74 -6.59
CA GLU A 114 -19.66 -16.99 -7.31
C GLU A 114 -19.65 -16.79 -8.83
N GLY A 115 -20.29 -15.74 -9.33
CA GLY A 115 -20.26 -15.39 -10.75
C GLY A 115 -18.87 -14.99 -11.25
N PHE A 116 -18.04 -14.37 -10.40
CA PHE A 116 -16.64 -14.05 -10.72
C PHE A 116 -15.80 -15.30 -10.95
N TYR A 117 -15.87 -16.29 -10.06
CA TYR A 117 -15.12 -17.55 -10.22
C TYR A 117 -15.68 -18.42 -11.36
N GLN A 118 -17.00 -18.44 -11.57
CA GLN A 118 -17.61 -19.17 -12.68
C GLN A 118 -17.24 -18.59 -14.05
N LYS A 119 -17.13 -17.26 -14.18
CA LYS A 119 -16.61 -16.61 -15.40
C LYS A 119 -15.12 -16.89 -15.60
N ARG A 120 -14.33 -16.87 -14.53
CA ARG A 120 -12.89 -17.19 -14.57
C ARG A 120 -12.62 -18.65 -14.97
N GLY A 121 -13.47 -19.59 -14.55
CA GLY A 121 -13.38 -21.00 -14.93
C GLY A 121 -13.87 -21.33 -16.35
N LYS A 122 -14.52 -20.40 -17.04
CA LYS A 122 -15.11 -20.61 -18.39
C LYS A 122 -14.47 -19.77 -19.50
N GLY A 123 -13.43 -18.98 -19.21
CA GLY A 123 -12.83 -18.06 -20.19
C GLY A 123 -11.30 -18.04 -20.17
N VAL A 124 -10.72 -18.65 -21.21
CA VAL A 124 -9.45 -18.32 -21.88
C VAL A 124 -8.15 -18.61 -21.11
N GLU A 125 -7.43 -19.62 -21.60
CA GLU A 125 -5.97 -19.76 -21.50
C GLU A 125 -5.30 -18.51 -22.10
N GLY A 126 -4.90 -17.54 -21.26
CA GLY A 126 -4.22 -16.34 -21.69
C GLY A 126 -3.70 -15.54 -20.49
N GLU A 127 -2.38 -15.51 -20.36
CA GLU A 127 -1.56 -14.79 -19.36
C GLU A 127 -1.91 -14.99 -17.87
N GLN A 128 -1.15 -15.90 -17.27
CA GLN A 128 -1.11 -16.20 -15.84
C GLN A 128 -0.63 -14.98 -15.02
N GLU A 129 -1.55 -14.30 -14.33
CA GLU A 129 -1.24 -13.75 -13.00
C GLU A 129 -1.45 -14.88 -11.98
N ARG A 130 -0.32 -15.35 -11.44
CA ARG A 130 -0.22 -16.48 -10.53
C ARG A 130 -0.96 -16.21 -9.20
N PRO A 131 -1.71 -17.19 -8.65
CA PRO A 131 -2.49 -17.03 -7.42
C PRO A 131 -1.64 -16.77 -6.16
N GLU A 132 -0.33 -17.04 -6.20
CA GLU A 132 0.62 -16.70 -5.13
C GLU A 132 0.76 -15.20 -4.83
N GLU A 133 0.22 -14.29 -5.66
CA GLU A 133 0.26 -12.84 -5.41
C GLU A 133 -0.91 -12.31 -4.55
N SER A 134 -1.94 -13.12 -4.31
CA SER A 134 -3.00 -12.78 -3.35
C SER A 134 -2.61 -13.21 -1.94
N THR A 135 -2.21 -12.26 -1.09
CA THR A 135 -1.97 -12.50 0.36
C THR A 135 -3.24 -12.92 1.11
N VAL A 136 -4.41 -12.84 0.49
CA VAL A 136 -5.67 -13.32 1.08
C VAL A 136 -5.85 -14.79 0.73
N LEU A 137 -5.60 -15.66 1.71
CA LEU A 137 -5.99 -17.07 1.64
C LEU A 137 -7.51 -17.15 1.67
N VAL A 138 -8.12 -17.33 0.50
CA VAL A 138 -9.55 -17.61 0.38
C VAL A 138 -9.73 -19.11 0.53
N ALA A 139 -10.48 -19.53 1.56
CA ALA A 139 -10.84 -20.93 1.72
C ALA A 139 -11.65 -21.40 0.52
N GLU A 140 -11.32 -22.58 -0.03
CA GLU A 140 -12.10 -23.16 -1.12
C GLU A 140 -13.55 -23.42 -0.66
N PRO A 141 -14.55 -23.13 -1.52
CA PRO A 141 -15.93 -23.43 -1.19
C PRO A 141 -16.10 -24.93 -0.98
N ILE A 142 -16.60 -25.33 0.19
CA ILE A 142 -16.90 -26.72 0.50
C ILE A 142 -17.96 -27.19 -0.51
N PRO A 143 -17.69 -28.23 -1.33
CA PRO A 143 -18.69 -28.73 -2.26
C PRO A 143 -19.93 -29.16 -1.47
N GLY A 144 -21.08 -28.56 -1.82
CA GLY A 144 -22.35 -28.79 -1.15
C GLY A 144 -22.62 -30.28 -1.05
N ARG A 145 -22.86 -30.75 0.19
CA ARG A 145 -23.30 -32.13 0.44
C ARG A 145 -24.67 -32.32 -0.20
N SER A 146 -24.65 -32.86 -1.42
CA SER A 146 -25.83 -33.39 -2.10
C SER A 146 -26.32 -34.61 -1.32
N GLY A 147 -27.42 -34.43 -0.58
CA GLY A 147 -28.33 -35.49 -0.14
C GLY A 147 -27.87 -36.33 1.03
N ILE A 148 -28.46 -36.09 2.20
CA ILE A 148 -28.93 -37.13 3.14
C ILE A 148 -30.17 -36.53 3.82
N GLU A 149 -31.35 -37.01 3.42
CA GLU A 149 -32.54 -37.08 4.30
C GLU A 149 -32.27 -38.05 5.45
#